data_AF-A0A9E5I0Q9-F1
#
_entry.id   AF-A0A9E5I0Q9-F1
#
_cell.length_a   1.000
_cell.length_b   1.000
_cell.length_c   1.000
_cell.angle_alpha   90.00
_cell.angle_beta   90.00
_cell.angle_gamma   90.00
#
_symmetry.space_group_name_H-M   'P 1'
#
loop_
_entity.id
_entity.type
_entity.pdbx_description
1 polymer ?
#
loop_
_entity_poly.entity_id
_entity_poly.type
_entity_poly.pdbx_seq_one_letter_code
_entity_poly.pdbx_strand_id
1 'polypeptide(L)'
;MVHTSPLDQPGIGDAGGMNIYVTESAERMAAMGVQVDIFTRRTNKDVADIVEISPGVRVRHLNVGPVDGVTKERLPELIGELSEEFTRI
;
A
#
# COMPACT_ATOMS: atom_id res chain seq x y z
N MET A 1 12.09 0.14 -7.28
CA MET A 1 10.90 0.01 -8.16
C MET A 1 9.69 0.32 -7.29
N VAL A 2 8.78 1.18 -7.75
CA VAL A 2 7.56 1.56 -7.00
C VAL A 2 6.34 0.91 -7.64
N HIS A 3 5.36 0.53 -6.82
CA HIS A 3 4.10 -0.06 -7.24
C HIS A 3 2.94 0.67 -6.54
N THR A 4 1.76 0.60 -7.15
CA THR A 4 0.49 1.15 -6.65
C THR A 4 -0.06 0.37 -5.45
N SER A 5 -1.18 0.84 -4.87
CA SER A 5 -1.79 0.22 -3.70
C SER A 5 -2.27 -1.20 -3.98
N PRO A 6 -2.11 -2.17 -3.06
CA PRO A 6 -2.70 -3.50 -3.21
C PRO A 6 -4.24 -3.47 -3.30
N LEU A 7 -4.87 -2.37 -2.87
CA LEU A 7 -6.31 -2.15 -3.01
C LEU A 7 -6.75 -1.69 -4.40
N ASP A 8 -5.81 -1.30 -5.27
CA ASP A 8 -6.12 -0.83 -6.61
C ASP A 8 -6.49 -2.03 -7.52
N GLN A 9 -7.59 -1.89 -8.26
CA GLN A 9 -8.09 -2.93 -9.16
C GLN A 9 -7.02 -3.33 -10.19
N PRO A 10 -6.57 -4.59 -10.20
CA PRO A 10 -5.58 -5.06 -11.18
C PRO A 10 -6.09 -4.90 -12.61
N GLY A 11 -5.19 -4.50 -13.51
CA GLY A 11 -5.51 -4.25 -14.93
C GLY A 11 -5.92 -2.81 -15.24
N ILE A 12 -5.94 -1.92 -14.25
CA ILE A 12 -6.20 -0.48 -14.43
C ILE A 12 -4.95 0.32 -14.03
N GLY A 13 -4.56 1.28 -14.88
CA GLY A 13 -3.43 2.18 -14.61
C GLY A 13 -2.12 1.41 -14.39
N ASP A 14 -1.45 1.68 -13.27
CA ASP A 14 -0.20 1.03 -12.87
C ASP A 14 -0.41 -0.25 -12.03
N ALA A 15 -1.66 -0.62 -11.72
CA ALA A 15 -1.98 -1.79 -10.91
C ALA A 15 -1.90 -3.08 -11.74
N GLY A 16 -1.07 -4.02 -11.27
CA GLY A 16 -0.77 -5.25 -12.01
C GLY A 16 -0.28 -6.39 -11.14
N GLY A 17 0.64 -7.20 -11.69
CA GLY A 17 1.06 -8.46 -11.05
C GLY A 17 1.64 -8.31 -9.64
N MET A 18 2.27 -7.17 -9.33
CA MET A 18 2.82 -6.94 -7.98
C MET A 18 1.74 -6.73 -6.93
N ASN A 19 0.66 -6.02 -7.26
CA ASN A 19 -0.47 -5.79 -6.35
C ASN A 19 -1.12 -7.12 -5.96
N ILE A 20 -1.30 -8.00 -6.95
CA ILE A 20 -1.81 -9.36 -6.76
C ILE A 20 -0.82 -10.15 -5.90
N TYR A 21 0.47 -10.17 -6.29
CA TYR A 21 1.50 -10.93 -5.59
C TYR A 21 1.60 -10.57 -4.10
N VAL A 22 1.66 -9.28 -3.76
CA VAL A 22 1.76 -8.82 -2.36
C VAL A 22 0.55 -9.26 -1.53
N THR A 23 -0.65 -9.11 -2.07
CA THR A 23 -1.90 -9.51 -1.40
C THR A 23 -1.92 -11.03 -1.18
N GLU A 24 -1.69 -11.80 -2.24
CA GLU A 24 -1.67 -13.27 -2.22
C GLU A 24 -0.59 -13.84 -1.29
N SER A 25 0.58 -13.21 -1.21
CA SER A 25 1.64 -13.59 -0.27
C SER A 25 1.25 -13.29 1.18
N ALA A 26 0.68 -12.10 1.45
CA ALA A 26 0.25 -11.71 2.79
C ALA A 26 -0.84 -12.64 3.34
N GLU A 27 -1.82 -13.01 2.51
CA GLU A 27 -2.88 -13.93 2.89
C GLU A 27 -2.36 -15.33 3.23
N ARG A 28 -1.41 -15.85 2.46
CA ARG A 28 -0.76 -17.14 2.76
C ARG A 28 0.03 -17.07 4.07
N MET A 29 0.70 -15.96 4.36
CA MET A 29 1.38 -15.74 5.64
C MET A 29 0.40 -15.69 6.81
N ALA A 30 -0.73 -14.99 6.66
CA ALA A 30 -1.79 -14.94 7.66
C ALA A 30 -2.43 -16.30 7.92
N ALA A 31 -2.64 -17.10 6.88
CA ALA A 31 -3.10 -18.49 7.02
C ALA A 31 -2.12 -19.37 7.82
N MET A 32 -0.83 -19.01 7.87
CA MET A 32 0.18 -19.68 8.71
C MET A 32 0.30 -19.06 10.12
N GLY A 33 -0.58 -18.13 10.49
CA GLY A 33 -0.62 -17.50 11.81
C GLY A 33 0.24 -16.23 11.94
N VAL A 34 0.78 -15.69 10.84
CA VAL A 34 1.58 -14.47 10.84
C VAL A 34 0.70 -13.27 10.50
N GLN A 35 0.57 -12.30 11.41
CA GLN A 35 -0.13 -11.05 11.08
C GLN A 35 0.72 -10.19 10.14
N VAL A 36 0.07 -9.63 9.11
CA VAL A 36 0.74 -8.84 8.07
C VAL A 36 0.10 -7.45 7.94
N ASP A 37 0.94 -6.42 8.04
CA ASP A 37 0.60 -5.05 7.65
C ASP A 37 1.30 -4.71 6.34
N ILE A 38 0.52 -4.30 5.33
CA ILE A 38 1.02 -3.77 4.06
C ILE A 38 0.93 -2.25 4.13
N PHE A 39 2.06 -1.57 4.01
CA PHE A 39 2.11 -0.11 4.01
C PHE A 39 2.12 0.42 2.59
N THR A 40 1.29 1.43 2.31
CA THR A 40 1.22 2.08 1.01
C THR A 40 0.95 3.58 1.17
N ARG A 41 1.33 4.38 0.18
CA ARG A 41 1.03 5.82 0.15
C ARG A 41 -0.47 6.03 -0.04
N ARG A 42 -1.07 6.99 0.66
CA ARG A 42 -2.46 7.40 0.42
C ARG A 42 -2.63 8.01 -0.97
N THR A 43 -3.56 7.46 -1.74
CA THR A 43 -3.98 7.96 -3.07
C THR A 43 -5.47 8.30 -3.14
N ASN A 44 -6.23 8.03 -2.07
CA ASN A 44 -7.66 8.34 -1.97
C ASN A 44 -7.98 8.84 -0.56
N LYS A 45 -8.70 9.97 -0.44
CA LYS A 45 -9.08 10.58 0.84
C LYS A 45 -10.21 9.83 1.56
N ASP A 46 -11.02 9.09 0.81
CA ASP A 46 -12.23 8.45 1.33
C ASP A 46 -11.94 7.04 1.89
N VAL A 47 -10.72 6.53 1.72
CA VAL A 47 -10.30 5.23 2.27
C VAL A 47 -9.82 5.42 3.72
N ALA A 48 -10.18 4.50 4.62
CA ALA A 48 -9.73 4.55 6.01
C ALA A 48 -8.19 4.45 6.13
N ASP A 49 -7.60 4.96 7.22
CA ASP A 49 -6.16 4.82 7.48
C ASP A 49 -5.72 3.35 7.56
N ILE A 50 -6.60 2.47 8.04
CA ILE A 50 -6.37 1.02 8.12
C ILE A 50 -7.57 0.30 7.50
N VAL A 51 -7.29 -0.61 6.57
CA VAL A 51 -8.29 -1.47 5.93
C VAL A 51 -7.88 -2.92 6.13
N GLU A 52 -8.69 -3.71 6.82
CA GLU A 52 -8.52 -5.16 6.88
C GLU A 52 -9.08 -5.78 5.59
N ILE A 53 -8.22 -6.47 4.83
CA ILE A 53 -8.61 -7.06 3.53
C ILE A 53 -8.91 -8.55 3.65
N SER A 54 -8.37 -9.20 4.66
CA SER A 54 -8.64 -10.59 5.03
C SER A 54 -8.16 -10.83 6.47
N PRO A 55 -8.62 -11.90 7.15
CA PRO A 55 -8.26 -12.14 8.54
C PRO A 55 -6.74 -12.16 8.75
N GLY A 56 -6.24 -11.20 9.53
CA GLY A 56 -4.80 -11.08 9.83
C GLY A 56 -3.97 -10.32 8.79
N VAL A 57 -4.60 -9.73 7.76
CA VAL A 57 -3.94 -8.87 6.76
C VAL A 57 -4.59 -7.50 6.71
N ARG A 58 -3.79 -6.46 6.94
CA ARG A 58 -4.24 -5.06 6.91
C ARG A 58 -3.42 -4.24 5.93
N VAL A 59 -4.07 -3.33 5.22
CA VAL A 59 -3.44 -2.27 4.45
C VAL A 59 -3.47 -0.99 5.29
N ARG A 60 -2.30 -0.37 5.48
CA ARG A 60 -2.12 0.86 6.25
C ARG A 60 -1.66 1.98 5.32
N HIS A 61 -2.42 3.07 5.30
CA HIS A 61 -2.16 4.20 4.44
C HIS A 61 -1.25 5.22 5.14
N LEU A 62 -0.11 5.51 4.51
CA LEU A 62 0.81 6.56 4.93
C LEU A 62 0.39 7.90 4.29
N ASN A 63 0.18 8.92 5.13
CA ASN A 63 -0.27 10.25 4.72
C ASN A 63 0.91 11.11 4.24
N VAL A 64 1.54 10.70 3.13
CA VAL A 64 2.74 11.35 2.59
C VAL A 64 2.49 12.00 1.23
N GLY A 65 2.87 13.27 1.14
CA GLY A 65 2.69 14.11 -0.04
C GLY A 65 1.23 14.40 -0.40
N PRO A 66 0.98 15.06 -1.54
CA PRO A 66 -0.37 15.30 -2.04
C PRO A 66 -1.07 13.97 -2.36
N VAL A 67 -2.33 13.81 -1.97
CA VAL A 67 -3.10 12.57 -2.25
C VAL A 67 -3.17 12.32 -3.76
N ASP A 68 -3.53 13.36 -4.52
CA ASP A 68 -3.70 13.34 -5.97
C ASP A 68 -2.55 14.04 -6.70
N GLY A 69 -2.40 13.79 -8.00
CA GLY A 69 -1.48 14.54 -8.87
C GLY A 69 0.00 14.18 -8.73
N VAL A 70 0.33 13.14 -7.97
CA VAL A 70 1.68 12.58 -7.92
C VAL A 70 1.82 11.53 -9.01
N THR A 71 2.62 11.84 -10.05
CA THR A 71 2.91 10.87 -11.11
C THR A 71 3.92 9.83 -10.64
N LYS A 72 4.00 8.71 -11.35
CA LYS A 72 4.89 7.59 -11.02
C LYS A 72 6.36 8.01 -10.96
N GLU A 73 6.77 8.92 -11.83
CA GLU A 73 8.14 9.43 -11.95
C GLU A 73 8.54 10.28 -10.74
N ARG A 74 7.56 10.87 -10.05
CA ARG A 74 7.76 11.72 -8.87
C ARG A 74 7.67 10.95 -7.56
N LEU A 75 7.12 9.72 -7.55
CA LEU A 75 7.06 8.88 -6.36
C LEU A 75 8.42 8.68 -5.66
N PRO A 76 9.57 8.55 -6.37
CA PRO A 76 10.87 8.45 -5.72
C PRO A 76 11.23 9.65 -4.84
N GLU A 77 10.73 10.85 -5.15
CA GLU A 77 10.96 12.07 -4.35
C GLU A 77 10.37 11.93 -2.93
N LEU A 78 9.32 11.14 -2.77
CA LEU A 78 8.60 10.95 -1.51
C LEU A 78 9.16 9.81 -0.64
N ILE A 79 10.17 9.07 -1.09
CA ILE A 79 10.70 7.91 -0.35
C ILE A 79 11.25 8.31 1.03
N GLY A 80 11.89 9.49 1.13
CA GLY A 80 12.38 10.03 2.40
C GLY A 80 11.25 10.23 3.40
N GLU A 81 10.22 10.99 3.01
CA GLU A 81 9.04 11.25 3.84
C GLU A 81 8.27 9.97 4.18
N LEU A 82 8.15 9.01 3.23
CA LEU A 82 7.56 7.70 3.48
C LEU A 82 8.31 6.92 4.57
N SER A 83 9.64 6.98 4.54
CA SER A 83 10.48 6.31 5.53
C SER A 83 10.33 6.95 6.91
N GLU A 84 10.29 8.29 6.96
CA GLU A 84 10.04 9.02 8.21
C GLU A 84 8.66 8.69 8.78
N GLU A 85 7.61 8.72 7.97
CA GLU A 85 6.26 8.42 8.41
C GLU A 85 6.13 6.97 8.90
N PHE A 86 6.76 6.02 8.20
CA PHE A 86 6.80 4.62 8.62
C PHE A 86 7.40 4.43 10.02
N THR A 87 8.41 5.23 10.40
CA THR A 87 9.04 5.12 11.72
C THR A 87 8.21 5.68 12.88
N ARG A 88 7.11 6.40 12.60
CA ARG A 88 6.22 6.95 13.63
C ARG A 88 5.16 5.97 14.14
N ILE A 89 5.17 4.74 13.63
CA ILE A 89 4.12 3.73 13.75
C ILE A 89 4.37 2.76 14.91
#